data_AF-A0A9E3QEK7-F1
#
_entry.id   AF-A0A9E3QEK7-F1
#
_cell.length_a   1.000
_cell.length_b   1.000
_cell.length_c   1.000
_cell.angle_alpha   90.00
_cell.angle_beta   90.00
_cell.angle_gamma   90.00
#
_symmetry.space_group_name_H-M   'P 1'
#
loop_
_entity.id
_entity.type
_entity.pdbx_description
1 polymer ?
#
loop_
_entity_poly.entity_id
_entity_poly.type
_entity_poly.pdbx_seq_one_letter_code
_entity_poly.pdbx_strand_id
1 'polypeptide(L)'
;GKDVQPKKQPGGYDTIPGAEDKTIYTYKGSGFVAFSESEDLLKGVVKPSSTLDKTLDAEMQRRLLGGDVGLYINLAAVQSRYGDQIEQARQSLMGMLDQAGGAGNPGMVEAAKAMYGRVFDAFKYGQALALNFDFDPQGLVVAGQATVKPDSPAAKRLGGGHTGTGAGLARLPADYANYFYLNVSPESFQGLQQMGMATVFGQGGKPSPALQKAIDTQREAGVQEVIAASSMSGGLRYISQTTVKDPQKFVQGMTAMMAAMKSGGEQDFIKDAKVESQAQSHKGFALHKATFTYDLDKLAKMQPNTPGGAQAIKAMLGGDTSTTWYGTDGKVVLAVTAKDWNEAQRQIDALLTGQGSLGEAPGYEAARSKLPQNVTAMILISAQGIVRQMSSALNAMMPGANANPPIDMPKEPALLGASITNTPAGYQFNFAMPSAVGKVIEKGLLPLFQGLQGGKVEK
;
A
#
# COMPACT_ATOMS: atom_id res chain seq x y z
N GLY A 1 -46.99 15.42 4.35
CA GLY A 1 -47.34 13.99 4.37
C GLY A 1 -48.24 13.72 5.55
N LYS A 2 -49.14 12.74 5.47
CA LYS A 2 -49.87 12.29 6.68
C LYS A 2 -48.87 11.64 7.63
N ASP A 3 -48.96 11.94 8.92
CA ASP A 3 -48.13 11.29 9.93
C ASP A 3 -48.39 9.78 9.90
N VAL A 4 -47.32 8.99 9.74
CA VAL A 4 -47.39 7.54 9.75
C VAL A 4 -47.51 7.08 11.20
N GLN A 5 -48.66 6.49 11.56
CA GLN A 5 -48.93 6.01 12.91
C GLN A 5 -48.37 4.59 13.10
N PRO A 6 -47.40 4.36 14.00
CA PRO A 6 -46.85 3.04 14.27
C PRO A 6 -47.90 2.10 14.90
N LYS A 7 -47.93 0.84 14.44
CA LYS A 7 -48.80 -0.21 14.98
C LYS A 7 -48.00 -1.13 15.93
N LYS A 8 -48.35 -1.11 17.21
CA LYS A 8 -47.74 -1.96 18.24
C LYS A 8 -47.88 -3.44 17.93
N GLN A 9 -46.81 -4.19 18.16
CA GLN A 9 -46.74 -5.64 18.01
C GLN A 9 -46.49 -6.33 19.37
N PRO A 10 -46.98 -7.57 19.57
CA PRO A 10 -46.79 -8.33 20.81
C PRO A 10 -45.31 -8.54 21.21
N GLY A 11 -44.38 -8.43 20.27
CA GLY A 11 -42.95 -8.59 20.50
C GLY A 11 -42.25 -7.40 21.14
N GLY A 12 -42.95 -6.30 21.42
CA GLY A 12 -42.36 -5.09 22.02
C GLY A 12 -41.75 -4.11 21.01
N TYR A 13 -42.12 -4.24 19.74
CA TYR A 13 -41.79 -3.31 18.65
C TYR A 13 -43.06 -2.84 17.93
N ASP A 14 -42.91 -1.86 17.05
CA ASP A 14 -43.98 -1.33 16.21
C ASP A 14 -43.75 -1.68 14.74
N THR A 15 -44.79 -1.58 13.92
CA THR A 15 -44.67 -1.62 12.45
C THR A 15 -45.18 -0.32 11.83
N ILE A 16 -44.55 0.10 10.74
CA ILE A 16 -45.01 1.17 9.87
C ILE A 16 -44.99 0.69 8.40
N PRO A 17 -45.90 1.19 7.55
CA PRO A 17 -45.82 0.96 6.11
C PRO A 17 -44.54 1.59 5.55
N GLY A 18 -43.79 0.82 4.78
CA GLY A 18 -42.62 1.24 4.01
C GLY A 18 -42.95 1.47 2.54
N ALA A 19 -41.92 1.72 1.73
CA ALA A 19 -42.05 1.79 0.28
C ALA A 19 -42.38 0.40 -0.30
N GLU A 20 -43.06 0.36 -1.45
CA GLU A 20 -43.32 -0.87 -2.21
C GLU A 20 -44.04 -1.96 -1.39
N ASP A 21 -45.02 -1.56 -0.56
CA ASP A 21 -45.80 -2.44 0.32
C ASP A 21 -44.97 -3.24 1.33
N LYS A 22 -43.70 -2.85 1.54
CA LYS A 22 -42.87 -3.46 2.57
C LYS A 22 -43.30 -2.99 3.96
N THR A 23 -43.19 -3.87 4.94
CA THR A 23 -43.37 -3.50 6.35
C THR A 23 -42.02 -3.13 6.95
N ILE A 24 -41.93 -1.96 7.56
CA ILE A 24 -40.77 -1.58 8.40
C ILE A 24 -41.14 -1.85 9.85
N TYR A 25 -40.35 -2.67 10.51
CA TYR A 25 -40.43 -2.91 11.94
C TYR A 25 -39.56 -1.85 12.64
N THR A 26 -40.03 -1.25 13.72
CA THR A 26 -39.32 -0.19 14.47
C THR A 26 -39.34 -0.43 15.98
N TYR A 27 -38.27 -0.05 16.67
CA TYR A 27 -38.16 -0.15 18.13
C TYR A 27 -37.46 1.08 18.69
N LYS A 28 -38.02 1.65 19.76
CA LYS A 28 -37.41 2.76 20.50
C LYS A 28 -36.79 2.22 21.78
N GLY A 29 -35.46 2.13 21.81
CA GLY A 29 -34.68 1.73 22.97
C GLY A 29 -34.26 2.94 23.82
N SER A 30 -33.51 2.67 24.89
CA SER A 30 -32.88 3.71 25.70
C SER A 30 -31.67 4.28 24.95
N GLY A 31 -31.77 5.52 24.47
CA GLY A 31 -30.68 6.20 23.75
C GLY A 31 -30.50 5.78 22.29
N PHE A 32 -31.37 4.93 21.74
CA PHE A 32 -31.30 4.51 20.34
C PHE A 32 -32.69 4.22 19.73
N VAL A 33 -32.73 4.18 18.40
CA VAL A 33 -33.87 3.70 17.63
C VAL A 33 -33.35 2.63 16.67
N ALA A 34 -34.11 1.56 16.50
CA ALA A 34 -33.85 0.53 15.52
C ALA A 34 -35.01 0.44 14.53
N PHE A 35 -34.69 0.19 13.26
CA PHE A 35 -35.67 -0.07 12.23
C PHE A 35 -35.11 -1.12 11.25
N SER A 36 -35.98 -1.97 10.71
CA SER A 36 -35.58 -3.08 9.83
C SER A 36 -36.76 -3.54 8.96
N GLU A 37 -36.49 -4.02 7.75
CA GLU A 37 -37.47 -4.78 6.94
C GLU A 37 -37.60 -6.24 7.41
N SER A 38 -36.71 -6.70 8.30
CA SER A 38 -36.70 -8.05 8.86
C SER A 38 -37.21 -8.04 10.30
N GLU A 39 -38.35 -8.67 10.52
CA GLU A 39 -38.96 -8.86 11.84
C GLU A 39 -38.02 -9.59 12.80
N ASP A 40 -37.35 -10.64 12.34
CA ASP A 40 -36.45 -11.46 13.15
C ASP A 40 -35.23 -10.67 13.63
N LEU A 41 -34.66 -9.82 12.77
CA LEU A 41 -33.58 -8.91 13.17
C LEU A 41 -34.07 -7.94 14.25
N LEU A 42 -35.26 -7.36 14.09
CA LEU A 42 -35.78 -6.44 15.09
C LEU A 42 -36.10 -7.15 16.41
N LYS A 43 -36.68 -8.36 16.38
CA LYS A 43 -36.88 -9.20 17.57
C LYS A 43 -35.57 -9.41 18.33
N GLY A 44 -34.48 -9.65 17.60
CA GLY A 44 -33.13 -9.75 18.17
C GLY A 44 -32.64 -8.46 18.81
N VAL A 45 -33.04 -7.29 18.32
CA VAL A 45 -32.72 -5.99 18.94
C VAL A 45 -33.57 -5.73 20.19
N VAL A 46 -34.87 -6.06 20.16
CA VAL A 46 -35.78 -5.84 21.30
C VAL A 46 -35.43 -6.76 22.48
N LYS A 47 -35.03 -8.00 22.18
CA LYS A 47 -34.66 -9.02 23.18
C LYS A 47 -33.29 -9.60 22.83
N PRO A 48 -32.20 -8.85 23.06
CA PRO A 48 -30.86 -9.30 22.70
C PRO A 48 -30.47 -10.53 23.52
N SER A 49 -30.06 -11.59 22.82
CA SER A 49 -29.49 -12.80 23.44
C SER A 49 -28.04 -12.59 23.90
N SER A 50 -27.36 -11.62 23.31
CA SER A 50 -26.02 -11.16 23.66
C SER A 50 -25.90 -9.66 23.42
N THR A 51 -24.98 -9.02 24.10
CA THR A 51 -24.66 -7.60 23.94
C THR A 51 -23.30 -7.44 23.27
N LEU A 52 -23.06 -6.29 22.61
CA LEU A 52 -21.80 -6.05 21.89
C LEU A 52 -20.58 -6.12 22.80
N ASP A 53 -20.69 -5.67 24.05
CA ASP A 53 -19.63 -5.71 25.07
C ASP A 53 -19.23 -7.14 25.47
N LYS A 54 -20.11 -8.12 25.26
CA LYS A 54 -19.81 -9.54 25.47
C LYS A 54 -19.21 -10.21 24.23
N THR A 55 -19.48 -9.67 23.05
CA THR A 55 -19.02 -10.24 21.77
C THR A 55 -17.68 -9.68 21.33
N LEU A 56 -17.42 -8.40 21.61
CA LEU A 56 -16.18 -7.73 21.28
C LEU A 56 -15.19 -7.85 22.44
N ASP A 57 -13.94 -8.17 22.14
CA ASP A 57 -12.86 -7.99 23.11
C ASP A 57 -12.63 -6.49 23.39
N ALA A 58 -11.92 -6.18 24.48
CA ALA A 58 -11.69 -4.81 24.93
C ALA A 58 -10.97 -3.94 23.88
N GLU A 59 -10.10 -4.55 23.06
CA GLU A 59 -9.38 -3.83 22.02
C GLU A 59 -10.32 -3.44 20.87
N MET A 60 -11.15 -4.38 20.41
CA MET A 60 -12.13 -4.14 19.36
C MET A 60 -13.21 -3.14 19.80
N GLN A 61 -13.63 -3.16 21.07
CA GLN A 61 -14.51 -2.13 21.63
C GLN A 61 -13.84 -0.76 21.58
N ARG A 62 -12.59 -0.65 22.02
CA ARG A 62 -11.83 0.61 21.95
C ARG A 62 -11.73 1.11 20.51
N ARG A 63 -11.52 0.21 19.55
CA ARG A 63 -11.47 0.57 18.12
C ARG A 63 -12.84 0.93 17.56
N LEU A 64 -13.94 0.34 18.02
CA LEU A 64 -15.26 0.72 17.56
C LEU A 64 -15.69 2.09 18.09
N LEU A 65 -15.35 2.38 19.34
CA LEU A 65 -15.82 3.56 20.08
C LEU A 65 -14.81 4.72 20.13
N GLY A 66 -13.66 4.57 19.48
CA GLY A 66 -12.54 5.49 19.60
C GLY A 66 -12.60 6.75 18.73
N GLY A 67 -13.59 6.87 17.84
CA GLY A 67 -13.77 8.03 16.97
C GLY A 67 -15.23 8.48 16.92
N ASP A 68 -15.51 9.50 16.11
CA ASP A 68 -16.85 10.07 15.95
C ASP A 68 -17.85 9.09 15.31
N VAL A 69 -17.36 8.24 14.40
CA VAL A 69 -18.16 7.22 13.72
C VAL A 69 -17.51 5.87 13.90
N GLY A 70 -18.28 4.89 14.40
CA GLY A 70 -17.87 3.49 14.53
C GLY A 70 -18.62 2.59 13.55
N LEU A 71 -17.90 1.70 12.87
CA LEU A 71 -18.50 0.64 12.05
C LEU A 71 -18.01 -0.73 12.53
N TYR A 72 -18.95 -1.62 12.83
CA TYR A 72 -18.66 -3.00 13.18
C TYR A 72 -19.30 -3.96 12.16
N ILE A 73 -18.53 -4.95 11.72
CA ILE A 73 -18.99 -6.01 10.83
C ILE A 73 -18.64 -7.36 11.46
N ASN A 74 -19.66 -8.17 11.74
CA ASN A 74 -19.47 -9.57 12.13
C ASN A 74 -19.22 -10.42 10.87
N LEU A 75 -17.95 -10.53 10.47
CA LEU A 75 -17.55 -11.27 9.27
C LEU A 75 -17.91 -12.77 9.36
N ALA A 76 -17.90 -13.35 10.56
CA ALA A 76 -18.33 -14.74 10.75
C ALA A 76 -19.81 -14.93 10.41
N ALA A 77 -20.68 -14.00 10.83
CA ALA A 77 -22.10 -14.04 10.47
C ALA A 77 -22.33 -13.79 8.97
N VAL A 78 -21.58 -12.86 8.37
CA VAL A 78 -21.61 -12.61 6.92
C VAL A 78 -21.23 -13.89 6.16
N GLN A 79 -20.12 -14.53 6.54
CA GLN A 79 -19.67 -15.77 5.91
C GLN A 79 -20.67 -16.93 6.13
N SER A 80 -21.31 -17.01 7.31
CA SER A 80 -22.31 -18.05 7.56
C SER A 80 -23.57 -17.88 6.70
N ARG A 81 -23.97 -16.62 6.42
CA ARG A 81 -25.19 -16.33 5.67
C ARG A 81 -24.98 -16.27 4.15
N TYR A 82 -23.81 -15.79 3.73
CA TYR A 82 -23.52 -15.46 2.33
C TYR A 82 -22.27 -16.17 1.79
N GLY A 83 -21.73 -17.16 2.50
CA GLY A 83 -20.46 -17.78 2.17
C GLY A 83 -20.40 -18.38 0.77
N ASP A 84 -21.48 -19.04 0.34
CA ASP A 84 -21.58 -19.64 -0.99
C ASP A 84 -21.64 -18.58 -2.08
N GLN A 85 -22.39 -17.49 -1.87
CA GLN A 85 -22.47 -16.37 -2.80
C GLN A 85 -21.13 -15.62 -2.90
N ILE A 86 -20.41 -15.48 -1.78
CA ILE A 86 -19.07 -14.87 -1.75
C ILE A 86 -18.08 -15.74 -2.55
N GLU A 87 -18.14 -17.06 -2.41
CA GLU A 87 -17.29 -17.98 -3.17
C GLU A 87 -17.67 -18.00 -4.66
N GLN A 88 -18.96 -17.96 -5.00
CA GLN A 88 -19.41 -17.82 -6.38
C GLN A 88 -18.95 -16.49 -7.00
N ALA A 89 -19.02 -15.39 -6.24
CA ALA A 89 -18.53 -14.09 -6.66
C ALA A 89 -17.01 -14.10 -6.86
N ARG A 90 -16.26 -14.79 -5.99
CA ARG A 90 -14.82 -15.02 -6.16
C ARG A 90 -14.54 -15.72 -7.48
N GLN A 91 -15.17 -16.87 -7.72
CA GLN A 91 -14.96 -17.66 -8.94
C GLN A 91 -15.30 -16.85 -10.19
N SER A 92 -16.42 -16.11 -10.15
CA SER A 92 -16.84 -15.25 -11.26
C SER A 92 -15.82 -14.14 -11.53
N LEU A 93 -15.35 -13.45 -10.49
CA LEU A 93 -14.32 -12.41 -10.64
C LEU A 93 -13.00 -12.98 -11.19
N MET A 94 -12.55 -14.12 -10.67
CA MET A 94 -11.32 -14.76 -11.16
C MET A 94 -11.46 -15.16 -12.64
N GLY A 95 -12.61 -15.71 -13.04
CA GLY A 95 -12.92 -16.01 -14.44
C GLY A 95 -12.95 -14.77 -15.34
N MET A 96 -13.50 -13.64 -14.86
CA MET A 96 -13.44 -12.37 -15.61
C MET A 96 -12.00 -11.86 -15.76
N LEU A 97 -11.17 -11.98 -14.72
CA LEU A 97 -9.76 -11.59 -14.77
C LEU A 97 -8.97 -12.49 -15.74
N ASP A 98 -9.26 -13.79 -15.75
CA ASP A 98 -8.74 -14.73 -16.75
C ASP A 98 -9.08 -14.29 -18.19
N GLN A 99 -10.35 -13.95 -18.42
CA GLN A 99 -10.80 -13.49 -19.74
C GLN A 99 -10.16 -12.16 -20.13
N ALA A 100 -10.08 -11.19 -19.20
CA ALA A 100 -9.45 -9.89 -19.43
C ALA A 100 -7.94 -10.02 -19.70
N GLY A 101 -7.28 -11.01 -19.10
CA GLY A 101 -5.87 -11.31 -19.32
C GLY A 101 -5.52 -11.68 -20.75
N GLY A 102 -6.48 -12.18 -21.54
CA GLY A 102 -6.28 -12.44 -22.97
C GLY A 102 -5.95 -11.18 -23.80
N ALA A 103 -6.28 -9.99 -23.29
CA ALA A 103 -5.98 -8.70 -23.94
C ALA A 103 -5.03 -7.80 -23.12
N GLY A 104 -4.66 -8.20 -21.90
CA GLY A 104 -3.87 -7.42 -20.95
C GLY A 104 -2.49 -8.01 -20.66
N ASN A 105 -1.77 -7.42 -19.70
CA ASN A 105 -0.51 -7.95 -19.20
C ASN A 105 -0.80 -9.14 -18.23
N PRO A 106 -0.37 -10.38 -18.54
CA PRO A 106 -0.66 -11.55 -17.70
C PRO A 106 -0.19 -11.41 -16.25
N GLY A 107 0.96 -10.78 -15.99
CA GLY A 107 1.43 -10.57 -14.62
C GLY A 107 0.60 -9.58 -13.84
N MET A 108 0.05 -8.54 -14.48
CA MET A 108 -0.91 -7.65 -13.82
C MET A 108 -2.20 -8.40 -13.46
N VAL A 109 -2.66 -9.31 -14.32
CA VAL A 109 -3.81 -10.16 -14.02
C VAL A 109 -3.53 -11.10 -12.86
N GLU A 110 -2.38 -11.77 -12.82
CA GLU A 110 -2.01 -12.63 -11.69
C GLU A 110 -1.85 -11.83 -10.38
N ALA A 111 -1.25 -10.63 -10.44
CA ALA A 111 -1.18 -9.74 -9.29
C ALA A 111 -2.57 -9.30 -8.81
N ALA A 112 -3.47 -8.97 -9.74
CA ALA A 112 -4.86 -8.63 -9.43
C ALA A 112 -5.59 -9.81 -8.80
N LYS A 113 -5.50 -11.01 -9.37
CA LYS A 113 -6.09 -12.23 -8.81
C LYS A 113 -5.56 -12.52 -7.41
N ALA A 114 -4.26 -12.39 -7.20
CA ALA A 114 -3.65 -12.57 -5.88
C ALA A 114 -4.18 -11.54 -4.88
N MET A 115 -4.30 -10.28 -5.27
CA MET A 115 -4.85 -9.20 -4.44
C MET A 115 -6.33 -9.46 -4.10
N TYR A 116 -7.19 -9.66 -5.09
CA TYR A 116 -8.62 -9.93 -4.87
C TYR A 116 -8.84 -11.25 -4.12
N GLY A 117 -8.04 -12.28 -4.41
CA GLY A 117 -8.06 -13.55 -3.69
C GLY A 117 -7.79 -13.35 -2.20
N ARG A 118 -6.85 -12.47 -1.83
CA ARG A 118 -6.61 -12.11 -0.42
C ARG A 118 -7.78 -11.38 0.22
N VAL A 119 -8.51 -10.55 -0.54
CA VAL A 119 -9.74 -9.89 -0.05
C VAL A 119 -10.82 -10.94 0.25
N PHE A 120 -11.05 -11.90 -0.66
CA PHE A 120 -11.99 -13.00 -0.41
C PHE A 120 -11.54 -13.90 0.75
N ASP A 121 -10.24 -14.17 0.86
CA ASP A 121 -9.70 -14.90 2.00
C ASP A 121 -9.93 -14.15 3.32
N ALA A 122 -9.92 -12.81 3.31
CA ALA A 122 -10.24 -12.00 4.49
C ALA A 122 -11.72 -12.16 4.91
N PHE A 123 -12.67 -12.29 3.97
CA PHE A 123 -14.06 -12.63 4.32
C PHE A 123 -14.18 -14.07 4.83
N LYS A 124 -13.52 -15.01 4.16
CA LYS A 124 -13.58 -16.44 4.49
C LYS A 124 -13.01 -16.75 5.87
N TYR A 125 -11.86 -16.17 6.18
CA TYR A 125 -11.12 -16.41 7.43
C TYR A 125 -11.32 -15.31 8.47
N GLY A 126 -11.92 -14.18 8.13
CA GLY A 126 -12.25 -13.12 9.08
C GLY A 126 -13.32 -13.55 10.07
N GLN A 127 -13.19 -13.04 11.29
CA GLN A 127 -14.18 -13.22 12.35
C GLN A 127 -14.95 -11.93 12.60
N ALA A 128 -14.25 -10.80 12.70
CA ALA A 128 -14.85 -9.49 12.85
C ALA A 128 -13.99 -8.39 12.25
N LEU A 129 -14.62 -7.27 11.92
CA LEU A 129 -13.98 -6.02 11.53
C LEU A 129 -14.60 -4.88 12.35
N ALA A 130 -13.76 -4.09 13.01
CA ALA A 130 -14.15 -2.82 13.60
C ALA A 130 -13.35 -1.69 12.95
N LEU A 131 -14.04 -0.59 12.66
CA LEU A 131 -13.48 0.66 12.16
C LEU A 131 -13.97 1.80 13.05
N ASN A 132 -13.13 2.80 13.26
CA ASN A 132 -13.55 4.14 13.64
C ASN A 132 -13.02 5.16 12.64
N PHE A 133 -13.75 6.26 12.56
CA PHE A 133 -13.41 7.47 11.82
C PHE A 133 -13.45 8.62 12.83
N ASP A 134 -12.34 9.34 12.92
CA ASP A 134 -12.16 10.52 13.78
C ASP A 134 -11.90 11.73 12.88
N PHE A 135 -12.80 12.72 12.96
CA PHE A 135 -12.81 13.92 12.14
C PHE A 135 -12.45 15.13 13.01
N ASP A 136 -11.22 15.63 12.85
CA ASP A 136 -10.76 16.82 13.57
C ASP A 136 -10.27 17.91 12.59
N PRO A 137 -10.11 19.18 13.03
CA PRO A 137 -9.60 20.25 12.15
C PRO A 137 -8.19 20.00 11.58
N GLN A 138 -7.40 19.13 12.22
CA GLN A 138 -6.09 18.70 11.78
C GLN A 138 -6.14 17.56 10.76
N GLY A 139 -7.28 16.87 10.56
CA GLY A 139 -7.45 15.89 9.49
C GLY A 139 -8.44 14.75 9.79
N LEU A 140 -8.32 13.70 8.98
CA LEU A 140 -9.07 12.44 9.15
C LEU A 140 -8.13 11.35 9.66
N VAL A 141 -8.55 10.66 10.71
CA VAL A 141 -7.95 9.40 11.13
C VAL A 141 -8.96 8.28 10.97
N VAL A 142 -8.51 7.18 10.37
CA VAL A 142 -9.26 5.92 10.32
C VAL A 142 -8.43 4.87 11.04
N ALA A 143 -8.99 4.26 12.08
CA ALA A 143 -8.35 3.16 12.76
C ALA A 143 -9.25 1.94 12.78
N GLY A 144 -8.66 0.75 12.72
CA GLY A 144 -9.44 -0.46 12.65
C GLY A 144 -8.70 -1.70 13.12
N GLN A 145 -9.49 -2.75 13.34
CA GLN A 145 -9.02 -4.07 13.68
C GLN A 145 -9.84 -5.11 12.94
N ALA A 146 -9.16 -6.01 12.24
CA ALA A 146 -9.73 -7.20 11.67
C ALA A 146 -9.24 -8.42 12.47
N THR A 147 -10.14 -9.22 13.04
CA THR A 147 -9.78 -10.50 13.66
C THR A 147 -9.98 -11.65 12.69
N VAL A 148 -9.20 -12.70 12.87
CA VAL A 148 -9.27 -13.90 12.04
C VAL A 148 -9.65 -15.11 12.88
N LYS A 149 -10.27 -16.11 12.25
CA LYS A 149 -10.60 -17.38 12.87
C LYS A 149 -9.33 -18.05 13.42
N PRO A 150 -9.36 -18.57 14.66
CA PRO A 150 -8.30 -19.43 15.18
C PRO A 150 -7.96 -20.56 14.21
N ASP A 151 -6.70 -20.95 14.17
CA ASP A 151 -6.16 -22.05 13.33
C ASP A 151 -6.30 -21.90 11.81
N SER A 152 -6.89 -20.80 11.33
CA SER A 152 -6.98 -20.49 9.91
C SER A 152 -5.59 -20.29 9.29
N PRO A 153 -5.44 -20.47 7.97
CA PRO A 153 -4.20 -20.09 7.28
C PRO A 153 -3.78 -18.63 7.54
N ALA A 154 -4.75 -17.73 7.75
CA ALA A 154 -4.48 -16.34 8.12
C ALA A 154 -3.88 -16.22 9.53
N ALA A 155 -4.44 -16.93 10.52
CA ALA A 155 -3.90 -16.93 11.89
C ALA A 155 -2.46 -17.45 11.95
N LYS A 156 -2.14 -18.50 11.18
CA LYS A 156 -0.77 -19.04 11.11
C LYS A 156 0.26 -18.03 10.60
N ARG A 157 -0.15 -17.09 9.75
CA ARG A 157 0.73 -16.02 9.25
C ARG A 157 0.99 -14.93 10.29
N LEU A 158 0.12 -14.79 11.30
CA LEU A 158 0.28 -13.78 12.36
C LEU A 158 1.36 -14.15 13.37
N GLY A 159 1.60 -15.45 13.60
CA GLY A 159 2.53 -15.97 14.61
C GLY A 159 4.01 -15.62 14.41
N GLY A 160 4.37 -14.97 13.30
CA GLY A 160 5.72 -14.46 13.03
C GLY A 160 5.79 -12.93 12.90
N GLY A 161 4.72 -12.22 13.27
CA GLY A 161 4.66 -10.76 13.18
C GLY A 161 5.67 -10.11 14.12
N HIS A 162 6.52 -9.26 13.57
CA HIS A 162 7.38 -8.37 14.35
C HIS A 162 6.77 -6.96 14.30
N THR A 163 7.13 -6.14 15.28
CA THR A 163 6.78 -4.73 15.28
C THR A 163 8.02 -3.92 15.62
N GLY A 164 8.08 -2.70 15.10
CA GLY A 164 9.09 -1.74 15.51
C GLY A 164 8.62 -0.32 15.27
N THR A 165 9.46 0.62 15.67
CA THR A 165 9.04 2.02 15.82
C THR A 165 8.89 2.76 14.48
N GLY A 166 9.54 2.27 13.43
CA GLY A 166 9.67 2.99 12.16
C GLY A 166 10.44 4.29 12.26
N ALA A 167 11.15 4.55 13.36
CA ALA A 167 11.87 5.82 13.59
C ALA A 167 12.93 6.08 12.51
N GLY A 168 13.47 5.04 11.87
CA GLY A 168 14.40 5.17 10.77
C GLY A 168 13.84 5.93 9.56
N LEU A 169 12.51 5.96 9.36
CA LEU A 169 11.88 6.76 8.29
C LEU A 169 12.22 8.24 8.39
N ALA A 170 12.32 8.77 9.61
CA ALA A 170 12.62 10.17 9.85
C ALA A 170 13.96 10.62 9.25
N ARG A 171 14.89 9.68 9.00
CA ARG A 171 16.21 9.99 8.43
C ARG A 171 16.24 10.00 6.91
N LEU A 172 15.21 9.49 6.24
CA LEU A 172 15.17 9.44 4.78
C LEU A 172 15.05 10.86 4.20
N PRO A 173 15.56 11.16 3.00
CA PRO A 173 15.44 12.50 2.43
C PRO A 173 13.97 12.93 2.22
N ALA A 174 13.65 14.18 2.53
CA ALA A 174 12.26 14.68 2.52
C ALA A 174 11.64 14.91 1.12
N ASP A 175 12.42 14.76 0.04
CA ASP A 175 12.01 15.10 -1.33
C ASP A 175 11.41 13.93 -2.13
N TYR A 176 11.28 12.74 -1.52
CA TYR A 176 10.71 11.55 -2.13
C TYR A 176 9.18 11.57 -2.11
N ALA A 177 8.57 10.76 -2.99
CA ALA A 177 7.12 10.65 -3.09
C ALA A 177 6.54 9.60 -2.12
N ASN A 178 7.27 8.50 -1.91
CA ASN A 178 6.81 7.38 -1.11
C ASN A 178 7.88 6.99 -0.10
N TYR A 179 7.44 6.62 1.09
CA TYR A 179 8.28 6.16 2.19
C TYR A 179 7.69 4.88 2.77
N PHE A 180 8.53 3.89 3.02
CA PHE A 180 8.10 2.56 3.44
C PHE A 180 8.92 2.09 4.63
N TYR A 181 8.22 1.52 5.61
CA TYR A 181 8.77 0.82 6.74
C TYR A 181 8.22 -0.60 6.77
N LEU A 182 9.10 -1.59 6.95
CA LEU A 182 8.73 -2.99 7.15
C LEU A 182 9.54 -3.57 8.32
N ASN A 183 8.85 -4.27 9.20
CA ASN A 183 9.43 -5.09 10.25
C ASN A 183 8.67 -6.43 10.24
N VAL A 184 9.11 -7.30 9.35
CA VAL A 184 8.40 -8.52 8.94
C VAL A 184 9.34 -9.71 8.99
N SER A 185 8.79 -10.94 9.06
CA SER A 185 9.61 -12.15 8.96
C SER A 185 10.30 -12.24 7.59
N PRO A 186 11.41 -12.98 7.47
CA PRO A 186 12.07 -13.22 6.19
C PRO A 186 11.14 -13.80 5.11
N GLU A 187 10.21 -14.68 5.48
CA GLU A 187 9.22 -15.26 4.56
C GLU A 187 8.21 -14.21 4.08
N SER A 188 7.77 -13.33 4.97
CA SER A 188 6.87 -12.23 4.64
C SER A 188 7.57 -11.21 3.73
N PHE A 189 8.83 -10.89 4.02
CA PHE A 189 9.67 -10.06 3.16
C PHE A 189 9.83 -10.66 1.76
N GLN A 190 10.15 -11.96 1.66
CA GLN A 190 10.23 -12.68 0.39
C GLN A 190 8.91 -12.60 -0.39
N GLY A 191 7.77 -12.82 0.28
CA GLY A 191 6.46 -12.72 -0.35
C GLY A 191 6.15 -11.31 -0.88
N LEU A 192 6.53 -10.26 -0.14
CA LEU A 192 6.40 -8.88 -0.59
C LEU A 192 7.33 -8.55 -1.77
N GLN A 193 8.57 -9.03 -1.74
CA GLN A 193 9.52 -8.87 -2.84
C GLN A 193 9.04 -9.54 -4.12
N GLN A 194 8.52 -10.77 -4.03
CA GLN A 194 7.92 -11.49 -5.16
C GLN A 194 6.72 -10.73 -5.74
N MET A 195 5.85 -10.19 -4.88
CA MET A 195 4.72 -9.36 -5.31
C MET A 195 5.18 -8.07 -6.00
N GLY A 196 6.21 -7.41 -5.48
CA GLY A 196 6.82 -6.23 -6.10
C GLY A 196 7.40 -6.54 -7.48
N MET A 197 8.14 -7.64 -7.62
CA MET A 197 8.67 -8.08 -8.91
C MET A 197 7.55 -8.45 -9.90
N ALA A 198 6.50 -9.15 -9.47
CA ALA A 198 5.36 -9.46 -10.33
C ALA A 198 4.67 -8.18 -10.85
N THR A 199 4.58 -7.15 -9.99
CA THR A 199 3.97 -5.85 -10.35
C THR A 199 4.85 -5.07 -11.33
N VAL A 200 6.16 -4.98 -11.07
CA VAL A 200 7.09 -4.18 -11.88
C VAL A 200 7.42 -4.86 -13.21
N PHE A 201 7.66 -6.17 -13.18
CA PHE A 201 8.12 -6.90 -14.36
C PHE A 201 6.98 -7.55 -15.15
N GLY A 202 5.74 -7.49 -14.65
CA GLY A 202 4.62 -8.24 -15.25
C GLY A 202 4.88 -9.75 -15.28
N GLN A 203 5.83 -10.23 -14.47
CA GLN A 203 6.19 -11.64 -14.38
C GLN A 203 5.27 -12.30 -13.36
N GLY A 204 4.13 -12.79 -13.84
CA GLY A 204 3.35 -13.80 -13.12
C GLY A 204 4.03 -15.18 -13.13
N GLY A 205 5.14 -15.32 -13.86
CA GLY A 205 5.94 -16.54 -13.96
C GLY A 205 6.77 -16.80 -12.70
N LYS A 206 7.09 -18.09 -12.47
CA LYS A 206 8.04 -18.48 -11.43
C LYS A 206 9.41 -17.83 -11.72
N PRO A 207 10.11 -17.28 -10.70
CA PRO A 207 11.47 -16.81 -10.87
C PRO A 207 12.37 -17.87 -11.52
N SER A 208 13.35 -17.45 -12.31
CA SER A 208 14.38 -18.39 -12.80
C SER A 208 15.07 -19.06 -11.61
N PRO A 209 15.63 -20.29 -11.74
CA PRO A 209 16.32 -20.95 -10.64
C PRO A 209 17.44 -20.09 -10.02
N ALA A 210 18.15 -19.30 -10.85
CA ALA A 210 19.17 -18.37 -10.38
C ALA A 210 18.57 -17.23 -9.55
N LEU A 211 17.47 -16.62 -10.02
CA LEU A 211 16.77 -15.57 -9.30
C LEU A 211 16.16 -16.11 -7.99
N GLN A 212 15.54 -17.28 -8.02
CA GLN A 212 14.99 -17.94 -6.84
C GLN A 212 16.09 -18.20 -5.78
N LYS A 213 17.24 -18.73 -6.20
CA LYS A 213 18.41 -18.92 -5.33
C LYS A 213 18.89 -17.60 -4.71
N ALA A 214 18.90 -16.52 -5.48
CA ALA A 214 19.28 -15.20 -4.98
C ALA A 214 18.29 -14.68 -3.90
N ILE A 215 16.99 -14.86 -4.13
CA ILE A 215 15.94 -14.51 -3.17
C ILE A 215 16.07 -15.36 -1.90
N ASP A 216 16.28 -16.67 -2.02
CA ASP A 216 16.46 -17.56 -0.87
C ASP A 216 17.74 -17.19 -0.08
N THR A 217 18.81 -16.76 -0.77
CA THR A 217 20.01 -16.23 -0.12
C THR A 217 19.72 -14.99 0.72
N GLN A 218 18.90 -14.05 0.20
CA GLN A 218 18.45 -12.88 0.96
C GLN A 218 17.56 -13.24 2.15
N ARG A 219 16.65 -14.23 1.98
CA ARG A 219 15.83 -14.74 3.09
C ARG A 219 16.70 -15.30 4.21
N GLU A 220 17.67 -16.13 3.86
CA GLU A 220 18.59 -16.75 4.82
C GLU A 220 19.51 -15.75 5.54
N ALA A 221 19.73 -14.57 4.96
CA ALA A 221 20.42 -13.47 5.64
C ALA A 221 19.62 -12.89 6.82
N GLY A 222 18.34 -13.24 6.93
CA GLY A 222 17.51 -12.94 8.10
C GLY A 222 17.13 -11.48 8.19
N VAL A 223 16.37 -10.97 7.22
CA VAL A 223 15.83 -9.60 7.23
C VAL A 223 15.02 -9.35 8.50
N GLN A 224 15.25 -8.19 9.13
CA GLN A 224 14.58 -7.76 10.35
C GLN A 224 13.79 -6.47 10.11
N GLU A 225 14.42 -5.48 9.49
CA GLU A 225 13.82 -4.16 9.31
C GLU A 225 14.24 -3.57 7.97
N VAL A 226 13.32 -2.90 7.30
CA VAL A 226 13.58 -2.14 6.08
C VAL A 226 12.96 -0.76 6.20
N ILE A 227 13.77 0.27 5.98
CA ILE A 227 13.29 1.61 5.66
C ILE A 227 13.64 1.93 4.22
N ALA A 228 12.72 2.52 3.46
CA ALA A 228 12.94 2.87 2.08
C ALA A 228 12.20 4.15 1.69
N ALA A 229 12.73 4.86 0.72
CA ALA A 229 12.04 5.95 0.03
C ALA A 229 12.15 5.76 -1.49
N SER A 230 11.09 6.09 -2.22
CA SER A 230 11.08 6.04 -3.68
C SER A 230 10.36 7.24 -4.31
N SER A 231 10.85 7.63 -5.48
CA SER A 231 10.26 8.67 -6.33
C SER A 231 10.55 8.34 -7.78
N MET A 232 9.65 8.75 -8.66
CA MET A 232 9.84 8.65 -10.12
C MET A 232 9.87 10.04 -10.79
N SER A 233 9.79 11.11 -9.99
CA SER A 233 9.89 12.48 -10.50
C SER A 233 11.32 12.75 -10.97
N GLY A 234 11.50 12.96 -12.28
CA GLY A 234 12.83 13.14 -12.87
C GLY A 234 13.64 11.85 -13.04
N GLY A 235 12.97 10.70 -12.99
CA GLY A 235 13.59 9.37 -13.09
C GLY A 235 13.48 8.56 -11.80
N LEU A 236 13.80 7.28 -11.89
CA LEU A 236 13.69 6.35 -10.77
C LEU A 236 14.76 6.69 -9.74
N ARG A 237 14.31 7.16 -8.58
CA ARG A 237 15.12 7.39 -7.40
C ARG A 237 14.65 6.47 -6.29
N TYR A 238 15.58 5.80 -5.66
CA TYR A 238 15.30 4.87 -4.57
C TYR A 238 16.43 4.92 -3.56
N ILE A 239 16.11 4.88 -2.28
CA ILE A 239 17.09 4.66 -1.22
C ILE A 239 16.49 3.75 -0.17
N SER A 240 17.24 2.77 0.30
CA SER A 240 16.83 1.92 1.41
C SER A 240 17.98 1.54 2.32
N GLN A 241 17.64 1.35 3.59
CA GLN A 241 18.49 0.71 4.58
C GLN A 241 17.76 -0.52 5.11
N THR A 242 18.44 -1.66 5.07
CA THR A 242 17.95 -2.97 5.50
C THR A 242 18.81 -3.45 6.66
N THR A 243 18.18 -3.65 7.81
CA THR A 243 18.78 -4.34 8.96
C THR A 243 18.55 -5.84 8.80
N VAL A 244 19.63 -6.61 8.84
CA VAL A 244 19.63 -8.07 8.63
C VAL A 244 20.62 -8.73 9.59
N LYS A 245 20.45 -10.03 9.86
CA LYS A 245 21.38 -10.80 10.70
C LYS A 245 22.76 -10.99 10.04
N ASP A 246 22.78 -11.19 8.73
CA ASP A 246 24.02 -11.36 7.94
C ASP A 246 24.06 -10.38 6.75
N PRO A 247 24.61 -9.16 6.95
CA PRO A 247 24.64 -8.14 5.90
C PRO A 247 25.43 -8.54 4.66
N GLN A 248 26.50 -9.33 4.83
CA GLN A 248 27.31 -9.79 3.71
C GLN A 248 26.54 -10.80 2.85
N LYS A 249 25.84 -11.75 3.47
CA LYS A 249 24.99 -12.71 2.76
C LYS A 249 23.83 -12.02 2.04
N PHE A 250 23.26 -10.96 2.63
CA PHE A 250 22.23 -10.18 1.95
C PHE A 250 22.79 -9.47 0.71
N VAL A 251 23.98 -8.84 0.81
CA VAL A 251 24.67 -8.23 -0.34
C VAL A 251 25.03 -9.27 -1.43
N GLN A 252 25.44 -10.47 -1.03
CA GLN A 252 25.65 -11.59 -1.95
C GLN A 252 24.35 -11.95 -2.70
N GLY A 253 23.24 -12.08 -1.97
CA GLY A 253 21.93 -12.33 -2.55
C GLY A 253 21.48 -11.21 -3.49
N MET A 254 21.67 -9.93 -3.12
CA MET A 254 21.43 -8.79 -4.02
C MET A 254 22.27 -8.86 -5.29
N THR A 255 23.56 -9.16 -5.17
CA THR A 255 24.47 -9.30 -6.32
C THR A 255 24.01 -10.40 -7.27
N ALA A 256 23.68 -11.57 -6.74
CA ALA A 256 23.15 -12.68 -7.53
C ALA A 256 21.80 -12.31 -8.18
N MET A 257 20.93 -11.59 -7.47
CA MET A 257 19.65 -11.13 -7.98
C MET A 257 19.83 -10.17 -9.16
N MET A 258 20.67 -9.15 -9.03
CA MET A 258 20.93 -8.18 -10.10
C MET A 258 21.60 -8.84 -11.31
N ALA A 259 22.49 -9.81 -11.10
CA ALA A 259 23.10 -10.57 -12.19
C ALA A 259 22.08 -11.50 -12.89
N ALA A 260 21.15 -12.09 -12.15
CA ALA A 260 20.09 -12.96 -12.68
C ALA A 260 18.99 -12.20 -13.44
N MET A 261 18.92 -10.87 -13.28
CA MET A 261 18.06 -9.99 -14.09
C MET A 261 18.60 -9.76 -15.51
N LYS A 262 19.78 -10.29 -15.86
CA LYS A 262 20.28 -10.24 -17.23
C LYS A 262 19.46 -11.18 -18.13
N SER A 263 18.59 -10.59 -18.94
CA SER A 263 17.92 -11.11 -20.14
C SER A 263 18.04 -12.61 -20.40
N GLY A 264 16.90 -13.30 -20.30
CA GLY A 264 16.71 -14.64 -20.87
C GLY A 264 15.27 -15.01 -21.21
N GLY A 265 14.28 -14.23 -20.77
CA GLY A 265 12.86 -14.48 -21.02
C GLY A 265 12.23 -13.54 -22.06
N GLU A 266 11.23 -14.03 -22.79
CA GLU A 266 10.44 -13.24 -23.74
C GLU A 266 9.77 -12.00 -23.11
N GLN A 267 9.58 -11.96 -21.80
CA GLN A 267 8.97 -10.82 -21.08
C GLN A 267 9.99 -9.84 -20.45
N ASP A 268 11.28 -10.05 -20.66
CA ASP A 268 12.31 -9.24 -20.02
C ASP A 268 12.60 -7.95 -20.81
N PHE A 269 12.25 -6.78 -20.28
CA PHE A 269 12.60 -5.48 -20.86
C PHE A 269 13.97 -4.97 -20.37
N ILE A 270 14.73 -5.76 -19.61
CA ILE A 270 16.12 -5.47 -19.29
C ILE A 270 16.98 -6.05 -20.41
N LYS A 271 17.59 -5.18 -21.21
CA LYS A 271 18.49 -5.53 -22.31
C LYS A 271 19.84 -6.05 -21.82
N ASP A 272 20.38 -5.43 -20.77
CA ASP A 272 21.64 -5.82 -20.16
C ASP A 272 21.64 -5.43 -18.69
N ALA A 273 22.34 -6.23 -17.88
CA ALA A 273 22.60 -5.97 -16.48
C ALA A 273 24.09 -6.18 -16.22
N LYS A 274 24.77 -5.14 -15.75
CA LYS A 274 26.19 -5.18 -15.38
C LYS A 274 26.32 -4.96 -13.89
N VAL A 275 27.09 -5.81 -13.23
CA VAL A 275 27.43 -5.66 -11.82
C VAL A 275 28.94 -5.48 -11.68
N GLU A 276 29.35 -4.37 -11.10
CA GLU A 276 30.73 -4.03 -10.77
C GLU A 276 30.90 -4.18 -9.25
N SER A 277 31.75 -5.11 -8.82
CA SER A 277 31.99 -5.34 -7.40
C SER A 277 32.83 -4.24 -6.77
N GLN A 278 32.43 -3.78 -5.58
CA GLN A 278 33.16 -2.76 -4.81
C GLN A 278 33.54 -1.53 -5.65
N ALA A 279 32.63 -1.09 -6.53
CA ALA A 279 32.84 0.01 -7.45
C ALA A 279 33.07 1.35 -6.74
N GLN A 280 32.56 1.51 -5.50
CA GLN A 280 32.70 2.72 -4.69
C GLN A 280 32.88 2.36 -3.21
N SER A 281 33.54 3.24 -2.46
CA SER A 281 33.64 3.16 -1.00
C SER A 281 33.22 4.50 -0.40
N HIS A 282 32.29 4.48 0.55
CA HIS A 282 31.79 5.71 1.18
C HIS A 282 31.33 5.46 2.62
N LYS A 283 31.82 6.25 3.58
CA LYS A 283 31.42 6.20 5.01
C LYS A 283 31.41 4.79 5.62
N GLY A 284 32.37 3.94 5.23
CA GLY A 284 32.49 2.56 5.71
C GLY A 284 31.73 1.52 4.88
N PHE A 285 30.88 1.94 3.95
CA PHE A 285 30.23 1.03 3.00
C PHE A 285 31.15 0.70 1.84
N ALA A 286 31.29 -0.60 1.54
CA ALA A 286 31.85 -1.09 0.27
C ALA A 286 30.68 -1.34 -0.70
N LEU A 287 30.50 -0.47 -1.68
CA LEU A 287 29.34 -0.44 -2.56
C LEU A 287 29.65 -1.08 -3.92
N HIS A 288 28.90 -2.11 -4.26
CA HIS A 288 28.76 -2.63 -5.61
C HIS A 288 27.93 -1.66 -6.45
N LYS A 289 28.08 -1.71 -7.77
CA LYS A 289 27.28 -0.93 -8.72
C LYS A 289 26.59 -1.88 -9.70
N ALA A 290 25.27 -1.85 -9.73
CA ALA A 290 24.47 -2.50 -10.78
C ALA A 290 24.00 -1.44 -11.78
N THR A 291 24.21 -1.67 -13.07
CA THR A 291 23.68 -0.85 -14.16
C THR A 291 22.74 -1.69 -14.99
N PHE A 292 21.49 -1.25 -15.12
CA PHE A 292 20.49 -1.87 -15.99
C PHE A 292 20.33 -1.03 -17.24
N THR A 293 20.34 -1.68 -18.40
CA THR A 293 19.96 -1.06 -19.68
C THR A 293 18.60 -1.59 -20.08
N TYR A 294 17.68 -0.70 -20.42
CA TYR A 294 16.32 -1.07 -20.78
C TYR A 294 16.15 -1.25 -22.30
N ASP A 295 15.39 -2.26 -22.70
CA ASP A 295 14.92 -2.46 -24.07
C ASP A 295 13.59 -1.72 -24.25
N LEU A 296 13.68 -0.44 -24.60
CA LEU A 296 12.50 0.41 -24.78
C LEU A 296 11.64 -0.01 -25.97
N ASP A 297 12.23 -0.64 -26.99
CA ASP A 297 11.49 -1.16 -28.14
C ASP A 297 10.61 -2.34 -27.71
N LYS A 298 11.17 -3.24 -26.90
CA LYS A 298 10.42 -4.34 -26.30
C LYS A 298 9.35 -3.83 -25.35
N LEU A 299 9.66 -2.81 -24.55
CA LEU A 299 8.71 -2.19 -23.66
C LEU A 299 7.53 -1.54 -24.42
N ALA A 300 7.80 -0.87 -25.55
CA ALA A 300 6.76 -0.34 -26.43
C ALA A 300 5.86 -1.46 -26.98
N LYS A 301 6.45 -2.60 -27.35
CA LYS A 301 5.72 -3.79 -27.81
C LYS A 301 4.87 -4.44 -26.72
N MET A 302 5.23 -4.28 -25.43
CA MET A 302 4.43 -4.76 -24.31
C MET A 302 3.20 -3.89 -24.03
N GLN A 303 3.15 -2.66 -24.57
CA GLN A 303 2.04 -1.73 -24.41
C GLN A 303 1.54 -1.21 -25.77
N PRO A 304 1.14 -2.10 -26.70
CA PRO A 304 0.80 -1.71 -28.08
C PRO A 304 -0.43 -0.78 -28.14
N ASN A 305 -1.26 -0.80 -27.10
CA ASN A 305 -2.50 -0.02 -27.00
C ASN A 305 -2.34 1.29 -26.21
N THR A 306 -1.12 1.70 -25.87
CA THR A 306 -0.86 2.92 -25.09
C THR A 306 0.16 3.81 -25.81
N PRO A 307 -0.28 4.64 -26.77
CA PRO A 307 0.59 5.61 -27.42
C PRO A 307 1.31 6.48 -26.37
N GLY A 308 2.63 6.58 -26.46
CA GLY A 308 3.45 7.30 -25.48
C GLY A 308 3.78 6.54 -24.19
N GLY A 309 3.27 5.31 -24.00
CA GLY A 309 3.54 4.49 -22.81
C GLY A 309 5.03 4.18 -22.60
N ALA A 310 5.74 3.85 -23.69
CA ALA A 310 7.19 3.61 -23.62
C ALA A 310 7.98 4.86 -23.20
N GLN A 311 7.60 6.05 -23.71
CA GLN A 311 8.20 7.33 -23.33
C GLN A 311 7.90 7.66 -21.86
N ALA A 312 6.68 7.40 -21.40
CA ALA A 312 6.28 7.57 -20.00
C ALA A 312 7.14 6.70 -19.08
N ILE A 313 7.32 5.42 -19.42
CA ILE A 313 8.14 4.51 -18.62
C ILE A 313 9.63 4.90 -18.71
N LYS A 314 10.13 5.29 -19.89
CA LYS A 314 11.50 5.82 -20.02
C LYS A 314 11.73 7.01 -19.09
N ALA A 315 10.79 7.96 -19.06
CA ALA A 315 10.86 9.11 -18.16
C ALA A 315 10.80 8.68 -16.68
N MET A 316 9.92 7.73 -16.35
CA MET A 316 9.80 7.14 -15.02
C MET A 316 11.09 6.45 -14.56
N LEU A 317 11.82 5.80 -15.46
CA LEU A 317 13.09 5.12 -15.20
C LEU A 317 14.29 6.06 -15.19
N GLY A 318 14.14 7.29 -15.70
CA GLY A 318 15.20 8.29 -15.78
C GLY A 318 16.07 8.19 -17.03
N GLY A 319 15.64 7.42 -18.03
CA GLY A 319 16.35 7.24 -19.30
C GLY A 319 16.42 5.79 -19.76
N ASP A 320 17.43 5.51 -20.58
CA ASP A 320 17.69 4.17 -21.13
C ASP A 320 18.41 3.26 -20.13
N THR A 321 18.93 3.83 -19.05
CA THR A 321 19.66 3.11 -18.00
C THR A 321 19.23 3.55 -16.63
N SER A 322 19.36 2.64 -15.66
CA SER A 322 19.34 2.98 -14.24
C SER A 322 20.58 2.41 -13.56
N THR A 323 21.04 3.11 -12.52
CA THR A 323 22.22 2.70 -11.75
C THR A 323 21.85 2.60 -10.28
N THR A 324 22.18 1.46 -9.67
CA THR A 324 21.98 1.21 -8.25
C THR A 324 23.32 0.90 -7.60
N TRP A 325 23.68 1.65 -6.55
CA TRP A 325 24.80 1.34 -5.67
C TRP A 325 24.28 0.64 -4.43
N TYR A 326 24.88 -0.47 -4.04
CA TYR A 326 24.43 -1.23 -2.88
C TYR A 326 25.60 -1.93 -2.19
N GLY A 327 25.51 -2.11 -0.88
CA GLY A 327 26.58 -2.71 -0.09
C GLY A 327 26.31 -2.61 1.39
N THR A 328 27.32 -2.91 2.20
CA THR A 328 27.19 -2.94 3.67
C THR A 328 28.41 -2.33 4.34
N ASP A 329 28.18 -1.76 5.53
CA ASP A 329 29.20 -1.36 6.51
C ASP A 329 29.50 -2.47 7.55
N GLY A 330 28.94 -3.67 7.35
CA GLY A 330 28.99 -4.79 8.28
C GLY A 330 27.87 -4.82 9.31
N LYS A 331 27.01 -3.79 9.37
CA LYS A 331 25.87 -3.71 10.30
C LYS A 331 24.54 -3.66 9.58
N VAL A 332 24.46 -2.85 8.53
CA VAL A 332 23.25 -2.69 7.71
C VAL A 332 23.59 -2.79 6.23
N VAL A 333 22.61 -3.10 5.40
CA VAL A 333 22.74 -3.03 3.95
C VAL A 333 22.10 -1.74 3.47
N LEU A 334 22.82 -0.99 2.64
CA LEU A 334 22.32 0.20 1.96
C LEU A 334 22.15 -0.11 0.48
N ALA A 335 21.10 0.43 -0.14
CA ALA A 335 20.92 0.45 -1.58
C ALA A 335 20.39 1.81 -2.03
N VAL A 336 20.94 2.37 -3.10
CA VAL A 336 20.56 3.67 -3.65
C VAL A 336 20.52 3.62 -5.18
N THR A 337 19.40 4.00 -5.77
CA THR A 337 19.24 4.22 -7.22
C THR A 337 19.23 5.71 -7.49
N ALA A 338 20.16 6.16 -8.33
CA ALA A 338 20.34 7.56 -8.69
C ALA A 338 20.92 7.69 -10.11
N LYS A 339 20.92 8.91 -10.67
CA LYS A 339 21.43 9.15 -12.03
C LYS A 339 22.94 8.93 -12.12
N ASP A 340 23.67 9.39 -11.11
CA ASP A 340 25.13 9.32 -11.03
C ASP A 340 25.60 9.15 -9.59
N TRP A 341 26.90 8.91 -9.42
CA TRP A 341 27.50 8.69 -8.12
C TRP A 341 27.40 9.92 -7.20
N ASN A 342 27.50 11.14 -7.74
CA ASN A 342 27.42 12.34 -6.92
C ASN A 342 26.02 12.48 -6.30
N GLU A 343 24.97 12.16 -7.05
CA GLU A 343 23.61 12.11 -6.53
C GLU A 343 23.44 10.98 -5.52
N ALA A 344 23.92 9.76 -5.81
CA ALA A 344 23.89 8.65 -4.86
C ALA A 344 24.59 8.99 -3.53
N GLN A 345 25.78 9.59 -3.61
CA GLN A 345 26.55 10.03 -2.45
C GLN A 345 25.78 11.04 -1.61
N ARG A 346 25.15 12.05 -2.24
CA ARG A 346 24.32 13.03 -1.52
C ARG A 346 23.14 12.37 -0.81
N GLN A 347 22.48 11.41 -1.45
CA GLN A 347 21.36 10.69 -0.83
C GLN A 347 21.82 9.82 0.36
N ILE A 348 22.98 9.17 0.24
CA ILE A 348 23.60 8.42 1.35
C ILE A 348 23.98 9.37 2.49
N ASP A 349 24.62 10.50 2.20
CA ASP A 349 25.01 11.49 3.21
C ASP A 349 23.78 12.04 3.95
N ALA A 350 22.70 12.38 3.23
CA ALA A 350 21.44 12.82 3.83
C ALA A 350 20.86 11.76 4.77
N LEU A 351 20.83 10.48 4.36
CA LEU A 351 20.36 9.38 5.21
C LEU A 351 21.20 9.19 6.48
N LEU A 352 22.54 9.25 6.35
CA LEU A 352 23.45 8.99 7.47
C LEU A 352 23.56 10.17 8.43
N THR A 353 23.42 11.40 7.93
CA THR A 353 23.54 12.62 8.75
C THR A 353 22.21 13.15 9.27
N GLY A 354 21.09 12.79 8.61
CA GLY A 354 19.77 13.34 8.90
C GLY A 354 19.54 14.75 8.35
N GLN A 355 20.48 15.33 7.58
CA GLN A 355 20.32 16.65 7.00
C GLN A 355 19.29 16.64 5.86
N GLY A 356 18.28 17.54 5.93
CA GLY A 356 17.21 17.59 4.93
C GLY A 356 16.30 16.36 5.00
N SER A 357 16.20 15.77 6.19
CA SER A 357 15.50 14.53 6.40
C SER A 357 14.00 14.73 6.57
N LEU A 358 13.25 13.67 6.34
CA LEU A 358 11.80 13.64 6.46
C LEU A 358 11.33 14.05 7.86
N GLY A 359 12.09 13.68 8.89
CA GLY A 359 11.79 14.00 10.28
C GLY A 359 11.81 15.49 10.61
N GLU A 360 12.50 16.30 9.82
CA GLU A 360 12.50 17.76 9.96
C GLU A 360 11.25 18.40 9.33
N ALA A 361 10.51 17.67 8.50
CA ALA A 361 9.32 18.20 7.84
C ALA A 361 8.10 18.17 8.79
N PRO A 362 7.39 19.29 9.00
CA PRO A 362 6.19 19.33 9.84
C PRO A 362 5.10 18.33 9.42
N GLY A 363 4.99 18.03 8.11
CA GLY A 363 4.07 17.02 7.61
C GLY A 363 4.39 15.59 8.05
N TYR A 364 5.66 15.28 8.38
CA TYR A 364 6.03 14.01 8.96
C TYR A 364 5.47 13.86 10.37
N GLU A 365 5.71 14.84 11.23
CA GLU A 365 5.19 14.82 12.61
C GLU A 365 3.66 14.76 12.63
N ALA A 366 3.00 15.55 11.77
CA ALA A 366 1.54 15.56 11.66
C ALA A 366 0.96 14.18 11.28
N ALA A 367 1.58 13.45 10.35
CA ALA A 367 1.15 12.11 9.99
C ALA A 367 1.56 11.08 11.06
N ARG A 368 2.79 11.16 11.58
CA ARG A 368 3.39 10.16 12.46
C ARG A 368 2.73 10.12 13.83
N SER A 369 2.31 11.27 14.37
CA SER A 369 1.66 11.39 15.69
C SER A 369 0.28 10.73 15.74
N LYS A 370 -0.37 10.57 14.57
CA LYS A 370 -1.67 9.89 14.42
C LYS A 370 -1.54 8.39 14.11
N LEU A 371 -0.32 7.87 13.94
CA LEU A 371 -0.06 6.45 13.68
C LEU A 371 0.54 5.78 14.93
N PRO A 372 0.29 4.47 15.16
CA PRO A 372 0.88 3.76 16.30
C PRO A 372 2.40 3.85 16.32
N GLN A 373 2.97 3.86 17.53
CA GLN A 373 4.43 3.88 17.66
C GLN A 373 5.04 2.59 17.10
N ASN A 374 4.52 1.43 17.49
CA ASN A 374 5.03 0.13 17.02
C ASN A 374 4.11 -0.44 15.94
N VAL A 375 4.68 -0.75 14.78
CA VAL A 375 3.96 -1.24 13.60
C VAL A 375 4.74 -2.35 12.92
N THR A 376 4.05 -3.21 12.18
CA THR A 376 4.66 -4.24 11.31
C THR A 376 5.03 -3.65 9.96
N ALA A 377 4.18 -2.77 9.43
CA ALA A 377 4.43 -2.03 8.21
C ALA A 377 3.86 -0.62 8.30
N MET A 378 4.50 0.34 7.65
CA MET A 378 4.00 1.70 7.51
C MET A 378 4.39 2.27 6.16
N ILE A 379 3.49 3.03 5.56
CA ILE A 379 3.70 3.75 4.31
C ILE A 379 3.34 5.21 4.57
N LEU A 380 4.23 6.12 4.19
CA LEU A 380 3.92 7.55 4.13
C LEU A 380 4.03 7.99 2.67
N ILE A 381 3.06 8.78 2.21
CA ILE A 381 3.01 9.26 0.82
C ILE A 381 2.98 10.79 0.86
N SER A 382 3.94 11.41 0.17
CA SER A 382 4.02 12.85 -0.02
C SER A 382 3.08 13.27 -1.14
N ALA A 383 2.03 14.03 -0.79
CA ALA A 383 1.05 14.51 -1.76
C ALA A 383 1.73 15.35 -2.86
N GLN A 384 2.72 16.19 -2.50
CA GLN A 384 3.49 16.98 -3.45
C GLN A 384 4.40 16.09 -4.31
N GLY A 385 4.98 15.05 -3.72
CA GLY A 385 5.76 14.06 -4.46
C GLY A 385 4.92 13.39 -5.55
N ILE A 386 3.67 13.03 -5.23
CA ILE A 386 2.72 12.48 -6.20
C ILE A 386 2.37 13.49 -7.29
N VAL A 387 2.07 14.76 -6.95
CA VAL A 387 1.80 15.81 -7.96
C VAL A 387 2.99 15.96 -8.91
N ARG A 388 4.23 16.00 -8.39
CA ARG A 388 5.45 16.10 -9.22
C ARG A 388 5.64 14.88 -10.10
N GLN A 389 5.40 13.68 -9.57
CA GLN A 389 5.48 12.44 -10.34
C GLN A 389 4.45 12.41 -11.47
N MET A 390 3.19 12.76 -11.21
CA MET A 390 2.13 12.83 -12.22
C MET A 390 2.43 13.89 -13.28
N SER A 391 2.88 15.07 -12.85
CA SER A 391 3.33 16.16 -13.72
C SER A 391 4.43 15.69 -14.69
N SER A 392 5.45 15.01 -14.16
CA SER A 392 6.55 14.43 -14.95
C SER A 392 6.04 13.38 -15.94
N ALA A 393 5.14 12.49 -15.52
CA ALA A 393 4.57 11.46 -16.37
C ALA A 393 3.71 12.05 -17.50
N LEU A 394 2.86 13.04 -17.19
CA LEU A 394 2.03 13.73 -18.18
C LEU A 394 2.85 14.48 -19.21
N ASN A 395 3.90 15.19 -18.79
CA ASN A 395 4.81 15.87 -19.73
C ASN A 395 5.55 14.88 -20.64
N ALA A 396 5.84 13.67 -20.17
CA ALA A 396 6.46 12.62 -20.98
C ALA A 396 5.48 11.98 -21.97
N MET A 397 4.22 11.75 -21.55
CA MET A 397 3.18 11.16 -22.38
C MET A 397 2.64 12.14 -23.44
N MET A 398 2.52 13.42 -23.07
CA MET A 398 1.93 14.47 -23.89
C MET A 398 2.92 15.64 -23.98
N PRO A 399 3.94 15.54 -24.87
CA PRO A 399 4.84 16.65 -25.12
C PRO A 399 4.04 17.92 -25.48
N GLY A 400 4.18 18.97 -24.68
CA GLY A 400 3.44 20.23 -24.84
C GLY A 400 2.26 20.44 -23.89
N ALA A 401 1.90 19.44 -23.06
CA ALA A 401 0.85 19.61 -22.04
C ALA A 401 1.18 20.68 -20.98
N ASN A 402 2.45 21.08 -20.85
CA ASN A 402 2.93 22.04 -19.85
C ASN A 402 2.39 21.74 -18.45
N ALA A 403 2.33 20.45 -18.10
CA ALA A 403 1.81 19.92 -16.85
C ALA A 403 2.86 20.15 -15.74
N ASN A 404 3.33 21.38 -15.57
CA ASN A 404 4.25 21.74 -14.51
C ASN A 404 3.50 21.75 -13.16
N PRO A 405 4.13 21.29 -12.07
CA PRO A 405 3.54 21.39 -10.76
C PRO A 405 3.22 22.86 -10.43
N PRO A 406 2.03 23.19 -9.90
CA PRO A 406 1.66 24.58 -9.59
C PRO A 406 2.63 25.24 -8.59
N ILE A 407 2.95 26.51 -8.83
CA ILE A 407 3.93 27.29 -8.04
C ILE A 407 3.44 27.54 -6.60
N ASP A 408 2.12 27.58 -6.40
CA ASP A 408 1.49 27.92 -5.12
C ASP A 408 1.25 26.71 -4.20
N MET A 409 1.74 25.52 -4.57
CA MET A 409 1.72 24.35 -3.69
C MET A 409 2.54 24.61 -2.41
N PRO A 410 2.13 24.01 -1.27
CA PRO A 410 2.93 24.07 -0.04
C PRO A 410 4.36 23.55 -0.29
N LYS A 411 5.36 24.32 0.16
CA LYS A 411 6.78 23.99 -0.01
C LYS A 411 7.21 22.75 0.76
N GLU A 412 6.67 22.59 1.97
CA GLU A 412 6.94 21.45 2.84
C GLU A 412 6.06 20.26 2.45
N PRO A 413 6.57 19.02 2.51
CA PRO A 413 5.79 17.84 2.14
C PRO A 413 4.61 17.64 3.11
N ALA A 414 3.41 17.55 2.57
CA ALA A 414 2.22 17.10 3.29
C ALA A 414 2.12 15.59 3.09
N LEU A 415 2.22 14.85 4.18
CA LEU A 415 2.21 13.39 4.15
C LEU A 415 0.83 12.87 4.56
N LEU A 416 0.33 11.89 3.82
CA LEU A 416 -0.65 10.94 4.34
C LEU A 416 0.10 9.68 4.79
N GLY A 417 -0.46 8.96 5.75
CA GLY A 417 0.17 7.78 6.33
C GLY A 417 -0.80 6.63 6.50
N ALA A 418 -0.29 5.41 6.32
CA ALA A 418 -1.00 4.18 6.63
C ALA A 418 -0.07 3.23 7.38
N SER A 419 -0.61 2.45 8.31
CA SER A 419 0.14 1.40 9.01
C SER A 419 -0.68 0.14 9.21
N ILE A 420 0.03 -0.98 9.33
CA ILE A 420 -0.51 -2.28 9.70
C ILE A 420 0.33 -2.84 10.84
N THR A 421 -0.33 -3.40 11.85
CA THR A 421 0.29 -4.07 12.99
C THR A 421 -0.33 -5.44 13.14
N ASN A 422 0.50 -6.49 13.11
CA ASN A 422 0.04 -7.83 13.38
C ASN A 422 -0.22 -7.99 14.89
N THR A 423 -1.34 -8.61 15.25
CA THR A 423 -1.67 -8.99 16.63
C THR A 423 -1.92 -10.49 16.69
N PRO A 424 -1.90 -11.12 17.87
CA PRO A 424 -2.23 -12.54 17.99
C PRO A 424 -3.61 -12.91 17.43
N ALA A 425 -4.58 -11.98 17.50
CA ALA A 425 -5.96 -12.20 17.07
C ALA A 425 -6.22 -11.77 15.61
N GLY A 426 -5.33 -10.99 15.00
CA GLY A 426 -5.61 -10.40 13.69
C GLY A 426 -4.65 -9.29 13.26
N TYR A 427 -5.21 -8.30 12.58
CA TYR A 427 -4.50 -7.11 12.09
C TYR A 427 -5.13 -5.86 12.68
N GLN A 428 -4.30 -4.92 13.13
CA GLN A 428 -4.70 -3.54 13.33
C GLN A 428 -4.19 -2.71 12.17
N PHE A 429 -4.99 -1.75 11.71
CA PHE A 429 -4.58 -0.81 10.68
C PHE A 429 -5.00 0.60 11.06
N ASN A 430 -4.20 1.57 10.63
CA ASN A 430 -4.47 2.98 10.86
C ASN A 430 -4.15 3.72 9.57
N PHE A 431 -4.94 4.75 9.28
CA PHE A 431 -4.75 5.67 8.19
C PHE A 431 -4.91 7.08 8.74
N ALA A 432 -4.00 7.96 8.38
CA ALA A 432 -4.00 9.36 8.77
C ALA A 432 -3.86 10.23 7.53
N MET A 433 -4.80 11.16 7.37
CA MET A 433 -4.79 12.17 6.33
C MET A 433 -4.87 13.56 6.99
N PRO A 434 -3.72 14.17 7.31
CA PRO A 434 -3.66 15.53 7.82
C PRO A 434 -4.29 16.54 6.84
N SER A 435 -4.94 17.58 7.35
CA SER A 435 -5.65 18.59 6.56
C SER A 435 -4.75 19.37 5.59
N ALA A 436 -3.44 19.42 5.87
CA ALA A 436 -2.44 19.97 4.94
C ALA A 436 -2.43 19.27 3.56
N VAL A 437 -2.81 17.99 3.49
CA VAL A 437 -2.95 17.24 2.23
C VAL A 437 -4.06 17.85 1.35
N GLY A 438 -5.14 18.35 1.96
CA GLY A 438 -6.24 19.01 1.23
C GLY A 438 -5.76 20.19 0.39
N LYS A 439 -4.86 21.02 0.94
CA LYS A 439 -4.26 22.15 0.20
C LYS A 439 -3.45 21.70 -1.03
N VAL A 440 -2.79 20.54 -0.96
CA VAL A 440 -2.04 19.99 -2.09
C VAL A 440 -2.98 19.42 -3.15
N ILE A 441 -4.11 18.82 -2.74
CA ILE A 441 -5.14 18.38 -3.67
C ILE A 441 -5.72 19.59 -4.40
N GLU A 442 -6.15 20.61 -3.66
CA GLU A 442 -6.78 21.82 -4.20
C GLU A 442 -5.87 22.61 -5.13
N LYS A 443 -4.60 22.78 -4.74
CA LYS A 443 -3.64 23.63 -5.46
C LYS A 443 -2.73 22.87 -6.41
N GLY A 444 -2.63 21.55 -6.29
CA GLY A 444 -1.73 20.71 -7.07
C GLY A 444 -2.48 19.78 -8.01
N LEU A 445 -3.26 18.84 -7.46
CA LEU A 445 -3.92 17.81 -8.26
C LEU A 445 -5.10 18.35 -9.08
N LEU A 446 -5.97 19.20 -8.51
CA LEU A 446 -7.12 19.72 -9.25
C LEU A 446 -6.71 20.54 -10.48
N PRO A 447 -5.75 21.51 -10.41
CA PRO A 447 -5.30 22.23 -11.59
C PRO A 447 -4.68 21.31 -12.65
N LEU A 448 -3.94 20.27 -12.22
CA LEU A 448 -3.36 19.29 -13.12
C LEU A 448 -4.44 18.57 -13.94
N PHE A 449 -5.53 18.14 -13.30
CA PHE A 449 -6.65 17.48 -13.98
C PHE A 449 -7.49 18.45 -14.83
N GLN A 450 -7.70 19.68 -14.35
CA GLN A 450 -8.42 20.71 -15.12
C GLN A 450 -7.66 21.08 -16.40
N GLY A 451 -6.33 21.14 -16.36
CA GLY A 451 -5.49 21.36 -17.55
C GLY A 451 -5.68 20.27 -18.62
N LEU A 452 -5.91 19.02 -18.21
CA LEU A 452 -6.21 17.92 -19.13
C LEU A 452 -7.61 18.01 -19.76
N GLN A 453 -8.59 18.59 -19.05
CA GLN A 453 -9.96 18.76 -19.56
C GLN A 453 -10.13 20.02 -20.42
N GLY A 454 -9.40 21.09 -20.09
CA GLY A 454 -9.52 22.42 -20.71
C GLY A 454 -8.73 22.59 -22.01
N GLY A 455 -7.84 21.66 -22.35
CA GLY A 455 -7.13 21.61 -23.61
C GLY A 455 -8.06 21.23 -24.78
N LYS A 456 -9.03 22.08 -25.12
CA LYS A 456 -9.50 22.14 -26.50
C LYS A 456 -8.29 22.53 -27.32
N VAL A 457 -7.69 21.55 -27.98
CA VAL A 457 -6.73 21.76 -29.07
C VAL A 457 -7.50 22.57 -30.12
N GLU A 458 -7.39 23.90 -30.10
CA GLU A 458 -7.64 24.68 -31.30
C GLU A 458 -6.66 24.13 -32.34
N LYS A 459 -7.20 23.32 -33.26
CA LYS A 459 -6.47 22.67 -34.33
C LYS A 459 -6.26 23.63 -35.48
#